data_AF-A0A7C5SDM0-F1
#
_entry.id   AF-A0A7C5SDM0-F1
#
_cell.length_a   1.000
_cell.length_b   1.000
_cell.length_c   1.000
_cell.angle_alpha   90.00
_cell.angle_beta   90.00
_cell.angle_gamma   90.00
#
_symmetry.space_group_name_H-M   'P 1'
#
loop_
_entity.id
_entity.type
_entity.pdbx_description
1 polymer ?
#
loop_
_entity_poly.entity_id
_entity_poly.type
_entity_poly.pdbx_seq_one_letter_code
_entity_poly.pdbx_strand_id
1 'polypeptide(L)'
;MIVGLLAAIAILNMTTALEKARVTRAIAEIRGMEKELAKYELDNGGLPDTLTEIGWGERLDPWGSLYQYLNFATVAAGNGNGNGNGNGNAGGVPGRARKDKSLVPLNSTYDLYSMGRDGKSQTPLTAQASWDDVVRAGDGAFVGLATDF
;
A
#
# COMPACT_ATOMS: atom_id res chain seq x y z
N MET A 1 14.53 -42.70 21.54
CA MET A 1 14.46 -41.36 20.91
C MET A 1 13.29 -41.30 19.95
N ILE A 2 12.10 -40.86 20.40
CA ILE A 2 10.90 -40.73 19.54
C ILE A 2 10.22 -39.35 19.68
N VAL A 3 10.55 -38.56 20.70
CA VAL A 3 9.93 -37.24 20.93
C VAL A 3 10.52 -36.13 20.04
N GLY A 4 11.69 -36.35 19.42
CA GLY A 4 12.39 -35.33 18.62
C GLY A 4 11.86 -35.11 17.20
N LEU A 5 11.05 -36.02 16.65
CA LEU A 5 10.59 -35.91 15.25
C LEU A 5 9.29 -35.11 15.09
N LEU A 6 8.39 -35.14 16.09
CA LEU A 6 7.09 -34.45 16.00
C LEU A 6 7.21 -32.93 16.14
N ALA A 7 8.20 -32.44 16.91
CA ALA A 7 8.45 -31.01 17.05
C ALA A 7 8.82 -30.33 15.72
N ALA A 8 9.42 -31.07 14.77
CA ALA A 8 9.88 -30.52 13.49
C ALA A 8 8.73 -30.18 12.52
N ILE A 9 7.59 -30.89 12.57
CA ILE A 9 6.45 -30.65 11.66
C ILE A 9 5.63 -29.42 12.11
N ALA A 10 5.59 -29.14 13.42
CA ALA A 10 4.82 -28.01 13.96
C ALA A 10 5.39 -26.64 13.56
N ILE A 11 6.70 -26.55 13.33
CA ILE A 11 7.39 -25.29 13.01
C ILE A 11 6.99 -24.75 11.62
N LEU A 12 6.69 -25.63 10.67
CA LEU A 12 6.41 -25.23 9.28
C LEU A 12 5.07 -24.50 9.07
N ASN A 13 4.06 -24.74 9.90
CA ASN A 13 2.73 -24.11 9.74
C ASN A 13 2.59 -22.75 10.43
N MET A 14 3.43 -22.43 11.41
CA MET A 14 3.30 -21.17 12.15
C MET A 14 3.77 -19.96 11.34
N THR A 15 4.76 -20.12 10.46
CA THR A 15 5.29 -19.01 9.65
C THR A 15 4.27 -18.49 8.63
N THR A 16 3.51 -19.38 7.99
CA THR A 16 2.45 -19.02 7.03
C THR A 16 1.23 -18.42 7.72
N ALA A 17 0.86 -18.92 8.90
CA ALA A 17 -0.23 -18.37 9.70
C ALA A 17 0.10 -16.96 10.24
N LEU A 18 1.33 -16.75 10.73
CA LEU A 18 1.81 -15.45 11.17
C LEU A 18 1.84 -14.44 10.02
N GLU A 19 2.28 -14.86 8.83
CA GLU A 19 2.32 -13.97 7.67
C GLU A 19 0.92 -13.55 7.22
N LYS A 20 -0.04 -14.48 7.18
CA LYS A 20 -1.45 -14.15 6.90
C LYS A 20 -2.04 -13.19 7.93
N ALA A 21 -1.69 -13.37 9.21
CA ALA A 21 -2.11 -12.45 10.27
C ALA A 21 -1.51 -11.05 10.09
N ARG A 22 -0.24 -10.94 9.67
CA ARG A 22 0.40 -9.67 9.32
C ARG A 22 -0.28 -8.99 8.15
N VAL A 23 -0.52 -9.69 7.05
CA VAL A 23 -1.24 -9.14 5.89
C VAL A 23 -2.65 -8.68 6.30
N THR A 24 -3.39 -9.49 7.06
CA THR A 24 -4.73 -9.12 7.55
C THR A 24 -4.70 -7.87 8.43
N ARG A 25 -3.68 -7.74 9.28
CA ARG A 25 -3.46 -6.55 10.09
C ARG A 25 -3.16 -5.34 9.21
N ALA A 26 -2.27 -5.46 8.23
CA ALA A 26 -1.96 -4.37 7.30
C ALA A 26 -3.21 -3.90 6.53
N ILE A 27 -4.04 -4.84 6.07
CA ILE A 27 -5.33 -4.54 5.44
C ILE A 27 -6.22 -3.73 6.39
N ALA A 28 -6.39 -4.18 7.63
CA ALA A 28 -7.22 -3.49 8.61
C ALA A 28 -6.70 -2.07 8.93
N GLU A 29 -5.39 -1.89 9.01
CA GLU A 29 -4.75 -0.60 9.25
C GLU A 29 -4.92 0.35 8.05
N ILE A 30 -4.76 -0.15 6.82
CA ILE A 30 -5.04 0.61 5.59
C ILE A 30 -6.51 1.04 5.54
N ARG A 31 -7.45 0.14 5.83
CA ARG A 31 -8.89 0.47 5.94
C ARG A 31 -9.16 1.52 7.02
N GLY A 32 -8.42 1.50 8.12
CA GLY A 32 -8.48 2.53 9.16
C GLY A 32 -8.03 3.89 8.64
N MET A 33 -6.87 3.94 7.97
CA MET A 33 -6.35 5.15 7.35
C MET A 33 -7.29 5.71 6.28
N GLU A 34 -7.91 4.87 5.45
CA GLU A 34 -8.92 5.30 4.48
C GLU A 34 -10.08 6.06 5.15
N LYS A 35 -10.56 5.57 6.30
CA LYS A 35 -11.67 6.24 7.03
C LYS A 35 -11.25 7.59 7.59
N GLU A 36 -10.06 7.67 8.17
CA GLU A 36 -9.55 8.94 8.69
C GLU A 36 -9.26 9.95 7.56
N LEU A 37 -8.77 9.47 6.40
CA LEU A 37 -8.61 10.30 5.20
C LEU A 37 -9.94 10.82 4.68
N ALA A 38 -10.97 9.96 4.58
CA ALA A 38 -12.30 10.36 4.16
C ALA A 38 -12.95 11.37 5.13
N LYS A 39 -12.71 11.19 6.44
CA LYS A 39 -13.14 12.14 7.46
C LYS A 39 -12.43 13.49 7.31
N TYR A 40 -11.12 13.49 7.11
CA TYR A 40 -10.34 14.70 6.89
C TYR A 40 -10.80 15.44 5.63
N GLU A 41 -11.07 14.70 4.55
CA GLU A 41 -11.61 15.25 3.31
C GLU A 41 -12.99 15.91 3.51
N LEU A 42 -13.86 15.29 4.32
CA LEU A 42 -15.16 15.86 4.67
C LEU A 42 -15.04 17.14 5.51
N ASP A 43 -14.09 17.18 6.45
CA ASP A 43 -13.92 18.29 7.39
C ASP A 43 -13.19 19.49 6.74
N ASN A 44 -12.18 19.24 5.88
CA ASN A 44 -11.32 20.27 5.30
C ASN A 44 -11.56 20.51 3.80
N GLY A 45 -12.40 19.70 3.14
CA GLY A 45 -12.71 19.82 1.71
C GLY A 45 -11.60 19.34 0.78
N GLY A 46 -10.60 18.61 1.29
CA GLY A 46 -9.49 18.07 0.52
C GLY A 46 -8.70 17.01 1.27
N LEU A 47 -8.00 16.15 0.53
CA LEU A 47 -7.12 15.13 1.08
C LEU A 47 -5.84 15.78 1.65
N PRO A 48 -5.27 15.24 2.75
CA PRO A 48 -4.04 15.77 3.34
C PRO A 48 -2.85 15.55 2.39
N ASP A 49 -1.80 16.34 2.56
CA ASP A 49 -0.57 16.19 1.77
C ASP A 49 0.25 14.99 2.29
N THR A 50 0.12 14.69 3.58
CA THR A 50 0.93 13.70 4.30
C THR A 50 0.13 12.88 5.30
N LEU A 51 0.53 11.63 5.55
CA LEU A 51 -0.07 10.79 6.61
C LEU A 51 0.18 11.35 8.03
N THR A 52 1.15 12.26 8.19
CA THR A 52 1.41 12.92 9.48
C THR A 52 0.25 13.80 9.92
N GLU A 53 -0.49 14.41 8.99
CA GLU A 53 -1.64 15.27 9.31
C GLU A 53 -2.82 14.51 9.94
N ILE A 54 -2.96 13.22 9.61
CA ILE A 54 -3.99 12.36 10.21
C ILE A 54 -3.48 11.61 11.45
N GLY A 55 -2.23 11.84 11.88
CA GLY A 55 -1.62 11.15 13.03
C GLY A 55 -1.16 9.72 12.75
N TRP A 56 -1.08 9.31 11.47
CA TRP A 56 -0.65 7.95 11.06
C TRP A 56 0.76 7.92 10.46
N GLY A 57 1.42 9.07 10.29
CA GLY A 57 2.70 9.17 9.60
C GLY A 57 3.89 8.47 10.28
N GLU A 58 3.81 8.17 11.57
CA GLU A 58 4.83 7.41 12.30
C GLU A 58 4.48 5.93 12.46
N ARG A 59 3.31 5.50 11.96
CA ARG A 59 2.86 4.13 12.14
C ARG A 59 3.64 3.19 11.22
N LEU A 60 4.26 2.19 11.84
CA LEU A 60 4.92 1.11 11.14
C LEU A 60 3.93 0.01 10.79
N ASP A 61 4.08 -0.53 9.60
CA ASP A 61 3.41 -1.72 9.15
C ASP A 61 3.88 -2.95 9.96
N PRO A 62 3.22 -4.12 9.80
CA PRO A 62 3.55 -5.33 10.55
C PRO A 62 4.96 -5.87 10.33
N TRP A 63 5.69 -5.36 9.34
CA TRP A 63 7.05 -5.74 9.00
C TRP A 63 8.09 -4.68 9.41
N GLY A 64 7.64 -3.54 9.95
CA GLY A 64 8.50 -2.48 10.49
C GLY A 64 8.83 -1.36 9.50
N SER A 65 8.14 -1.30 8.37
CA SER A 65 8.28 -0.23 7.37
C SER A 65 7.17 0.81 7.53
N LEU A 66 7.42 2.06 7.15
CA LEU A 66 6.38 3.08 7.13
C LEU A 66 5.40 2.84 5.97
N TYR A 67 4.12 3.13 6.23
CA TYR A 67 3.10 3.16 5.17
C TYR A 67 3.41 4.26 4.15
N GLN A 68 3.24 3.94 2.89
CA GLN A 68 3.47 4.85 1.78
C GLN A 68 2.15 5.45 1.33
N TYR A 69 2.14 6.77 1.19
CA TYR A 69 0.99 7.55 0.76
C TYR A 69 1.40 8.52 -0.32
N LEU A 70 0.60 8.59 -1.38
CA LEU A 70 0.81 9.52 -2.48
C LEU A 70 -0.52 10.14 -2.87
N ASN A 71 -0.72 11.40 -2.49
CA ASN A 71 -1.86 12.19 -2.94
C ASN A 71 -1.63 12.67 -4.39
N PHE A 72 -2.58 12.45 -5.28
CA PHE A 72 -2.43 12.81 -6.69
C PHE A 72 -2.71 14.28 -6.95
N ALA A 73 -3.62 14.90 -6.20
CA ALA A 73 -3.96 16.31 -6.35
C ALA A 73 -2.75 17.22 -6.04
N THR A 74 -1.97 16.87 -5.02
CA THR A 74 -0.82 17.66 -4.56
C THR A 74 0.37 17.49 -5.48
N VAL A 75 0.60 16.27 -5.97
CA VAL A 75 1.66 15.96 -6.93
C VAL A 75 1.36 16.51 -8.33
N ALA A 76 0.07 16.63 -8.70
CA ALA A 76 -0.34 17.27 -9.94
C ALA A 76 -0.30 18.81 -9.86
N ALA A 77 -0.61 19.41 -8.71
CA ALA A 77 -0.60 20.86 -8.50
C ALA A 77 0.81 21.42 -8.21
N GLY A 78 1.68 20.62 -7.59
CA GLY A 78 3.06 21.00 -7.30
C GLY A 78 3.96 20.86 -8.51
N ASN A 79 4.83 21.85 -8.72
CA ASN A 79 6.13 21.71 -9.39
C ASN A 79 7.00 20.66 -8.65
N GLY A 80 6.54 19.42 -8.57
CA GLY A 80 7.40 18.30 -8.23
C GLY A 80 8.41 18.19 -9.35
N ASN A 81 9.69 18.18 -8.99
CA ASN A 81 10.84 17.90 -9.85
C ASN A 81 10.77 16.44 -10.34
N GLY A 82 9.64 16.06 -10.93
CA GLY A 82 9.43 14.83 -11.62
C GLY A 82 10.21 14.96 -12.91
N ASN A 83 11.21 14.11 -13.07
CA ASN A 83 11.59 13.62 -14.37
C ASN A 83 10.30 13.23 -15.10
N GLY A 84 9.76 14.19 -15.84
CA GLY A 84 8.50 14.12 -16.54
C GLY A 84 8.70 13.23 -17.75
N ASN A 85 8.87 11.93 -17.52
CA ASN A 85 8.57 10.96 -18.54
C ASN A 85 7.06 10.72 -18.48
N GLY A 86 6.34 11.74 -18.94
CA GLY A 86 4.91 11.72 -19.07
C GLY A 86 4.51 10.58 -19.99
N ASN A 87 3.85 9.58 -19.42
CA ASN A 87 2.82 8.87 -20.13
C ASN A 87 1.56 8.99 -19.27
N GLY A 88 0.95 10.18 -19.38
CA GLY A 88 -0.31 10.52 -18.75
C GLY A 88 -1.40 9.64 -19.35
N ASN A 89 -1.71 8.54 -18.68
CA ASN A 89 -2.97 7.85 -18.94
C ASN A 89 -4.06 8.66 -18.23
N ALA A 90 -4.76 9.46 -19.05
CA ALA A 90 -6.05 10.12 -18.86
C ALA A 90 -6.51 10.36 -17.40
N GLY A 91 -6.33 11.59 -16.88
CA GLY A 91 -7.07 12.02 -15.69
C GLY A 91 -6.35 12.87 -14.64
N GLY A 92 -5.12 13.34 -14.88
CA GLY A 92 -4.37 14.14 -13.88
C GLY A 92 -3.63 13.32 -12.81
N VAL A 93 -3.48 12.01 -13.02
CA VAL A 93 -2.78 11.10 -12.11
C VAL A 93 -1.26 11.15 -12.34
N PRO A 94 -0.43 11.31 -11.29
CA PRO A 94 1.04 11.36 -11.40
C PRO A 94 1.65 10.10 -12.03
N GLY A 95 2.74 10.25 -12.79
CA GLY A 95 3.48 9.12 -13.36
C GLY A 95 4.09 8.16 -12.32
N ARG A 96 4.16 8.60 -11.05
CA ARG A 96 4.60 7.79 -9.90
C ARG A 96 3.48 6.95 -9.27
N ALA A 97 2.22 7.16 -9.69
CA ALA A 97 1.09 6.38 -9.23
C ALA A 97 1.27 4.91 -9.59
N ARG A 98 0.93 4.03 -8.65
CA ARG A 98 1.11 2.60 -8.79
C ARG A 98 0.16 2.06 -9.87
N LYS A 99 0.65 1.10 -10.64
CA LYS A 99 -0.02 0.61 -11.85
C LYS A 99 -0.32 -0.87 -11.78
N ASP A 100 -1.47 -1.25 -12.33
CA ASP A 100 -1.89 -2.63 -12.47
C ASP A 100 -1.13 -3.36 -13.61
N LYS A 101 -1.57 -4.60 -13.91
CA LYS A 101 -1.02 -5.44 -14.98
C LYS A 101 -1.18 -4.82 -16.38
N SER A 102 -2.18 -3.97 -16.56
CA SER A 102 -2.48 -3.23 -17.79
C SER A 102 -1.82 -1.84 -17.84
N LEU A 103 -0.94 -1.52 -16.88
CA LEU A 103 -0.29 -0.22 -16.72
C LEU A 103 -1.27 0.95 -16.49
N VAL A 104 -2.45 0.64 -15.95
CA VAL A 104 -3.46 1.61 -15.53
C VAL A 104 -3.23 1.95 -14.06
N PRO A 105 -3.34 3.23 -13.65
CA PRO A 105 -3.27 3.59 -12.23
C PRO A 105 -4.28 2.81 -11.39
N LEU A 106 -3.84 2.35 -10.20
CA LEU A 106 -4.65 1.56 -9.28
C LEU A 106 -5.81 2.36 -8.66
N ASN A 107 -5.59 3.66 -8.46
CA ASN A 107 -6.54 4.60 -7.87
C ASN A 107 -6.61 5.87 -8.73
N SER A 108 -7.60 6.71 -8.47
CA SER A 108 -7.81 8.00 -9.13
C SER A 108 -7.49 9.22 -8.25
N THR A 109 -7.45 9.04 -6.92
CA THR A 109 -7.31 10.13 -5.94
C THR A 109 -5.98 10.10 -5.18
N TYR A 110 -5.62 8.94 -4.64
CA TYR A 110 -4.36 8.73 -3.92
C TYR A 110 -3.99 7.26 -3.88
N ASP A 111 -2.71 6.98 -3.74
CA ASP A 111 -2.20 5.65 -3.40
C ASP A 111 -1.93 5.53 -1.90
N LEU A 112 -2.25 4.36 -1.35
CA LEU A 112 -1.95 3.98 0.02
C LEU A 112 -1.57 2.51 0.06
N TYR A 113 -0.37 2.21 0.56
CA TYR A 113 0.13 0.84 0.60
C TYR A 113 1.20 0.61 1.68
N SER A 114 1.43 -0.66 2.02
CA SER A 114 2.62 -1.14 2.74
C SER A 114 3.55 -1.83 1.77
N MET A 115 4.87 -1.70 1.99
CA MET A 115 5.93 -2.31 1.17
C MET A 115 6.14 -3.82 1.47
N GLY A 116 5.19 -4.42 2.20
CA GLY A 116 5.24 -5.83 2.51
C GLY A 116 6.44 -6.23 3.38
N ARG A 117 6.82 -7.49 3.25
CA ARG A 117 7.83 -8.15 4.08
C ARG A 117 9.24 -7.78 3.67
N ASP A 118 9.48 -7.59 2.37
CA ASP A 118 10.82 -7.33 1.85
C ASP A 118 11.22 -5.85 1.93
N GLY A 119 10.24 -4.95 2.18
CA GLY A 119 10.43 -3.52 2.32
C GLY A 119 10.84 -2.83 1.01
N LYS A 120 10.70 -3.52 -0.12
CA LYS A 120 10.97 -3.03 -1.46
C LYS A 120 9.63 -2.87 -2.16
N SER A 121 9.55 -1.91 -3.06
CA SER A 121 8.33 -1.67 -3.83
C SER A 121 8.68 -0.98 -5.13
N GLN A 122 7.92 -1.28 -6.19
CA GLN A 122 8.01 -0.61 -7.47
C GLN A 122 6.62 -0.14 -7.92
N THR A 123 6.60 0.86 -8.80
CA THR A 123 5.33 1.44 -9.29
C THR A 123 4.40 0.39 -9.91
N PRO A 124 4.82 -0.46 -10.87
CA PRO A 124 3.95 -1.51 -11.40
C PRO A 124 3.84 -2.71 -10.44
N LEU A 125 2.63 -3.25 -10.27
CA LEU A 125 2.38 -4.48 -9.52
C LEU A 125 2.93 -5.73 -10.23
N THR A 126 3.28 -5.62 -11.52
CA THR A 126 3.93 -6.71 -12.27
C THR A 126 5.38 -6.92 -11.86
N ALA A 127 6.03 -5.93 -11.25
CA ALA A 127 7.39 -6.07 -10.75
C ALA A 127 7.41 -7.02 -9.55
N GLN A 128 8.37 -7.95 -9.54
CA GLN A 128 8.49 -8.95 -8.48
C GLN A 128 8.67 -8.34 -7.08
N ALA A 129 9.35 -7.20 -7.00
CA ALA A 129 9.54 -6.44 -5.76
C ALA A 129 8.27 -5.73 -5.27
N SER A 130 7.12 -5.88 -5.95
CA SER A 130 5.84 -5.29 -5.54
C SER A 130 4.82 -6.35 -5.12
N TRP A 131 5.16 -7.64 -5.19
CA TRP A 131 4.19 -8.73 -5.05
C TRP A 131 3.69 -8.92 -3.61
N ASP A 132 4.54 -8.68 -2.63
CA ASP A 132 4.20 -8.78 -1.21
C ASP A 132 3.62 -7.49 -0.63
N ASP A 133 3.49 -6.45 -1.45
CA ASP A 133 2.87 -5.20 -1.04
C ASP A 133 1.39 -5.39 -0.72
N VAL A 134 0.94 -4.73 0.35
CA VAL A 134 -0.48 -4.63 0.66
C VAL A 134 -0.97 -3.29 0.14
N VAL A 135 -1.79 -3.31 -0.91
CA VAL A 135 -2.17 -2.12 -1.67
C VAL A 135 -3.66 -1.86 -1.58
N ARG A 136 -4.01 -0.57 -1.55
CA ARG A 136 -5.34 -0.09 -1.90
C ARG A 136 -5.46 0.01 -3.42
N ALA A 137 -6.55 -0.51 -3.99
CA ALA A 137 -6.83 -0.44 -5.41
C ALA A 137 -8.33 -0.28 -5.71
N GLY A 138 -8.65 0.18 -6.92
CA GLY A 138 -10.02 0.44 -7.36
C GLY A 138 -10.72 1.49 -6.50
N ASP A 139 -10.00 2.55 -6.13
CA ASP A 139 -10.49 3.63 -5.25
C ASP A 139 -11.03 3.11 -3.91
N GLY A 140 -10.41 2.06 -3.37
CA GLY A 140 -10.78 1.45 -2.09
C GLY A 140 -11.76 0.29 -2.22
N ALA A 141 -12.21 -0.08 -3.42
CA ALA A 141 -12.97 -1.33 -3.61
C ALA A 141 -12.15 -2.56 -3.15
N PHE A 142 -10.82 -2.51 -3.33
CA PHE A 142 -9.90 -3.57 -2.96
C PHE A 142 -8.81 -3.08 -2.00
N VAL A 143 -8.54 -3.85 -0.96
CA VAL A 143 -7.35 -3.70 -0.11
C VAL A 143 -6.84 -5.09 0.21
N GLY A 144 -5.64 -5.43 -0.24
CA GLY A 144 -5.12 -6.79 -0.17
C GLY A 144 -3.71 -6.90 -0.74
N LEU A 145 -3.21 -8.12 -0.88
CA LEU A 145 -1.90 -8.37 -1.47
C LEU A 145 -1.91 -7.94 -2.95
N ALA A 146 -0.80 -7.38 -3.43
CA ALA A 146 -0.66 -6.97 -4.81
C ALA A 146 -0.81 -8.13 -5.82
N THR A 147 -0.48 -9.36 -5.45
CA THR A 147 -0.70 -10.53 -6.33
C THR A 147 -2.17 -10.89 -6.50
N ASP A 148 -3.02 -10.50 -5.55
CA ASP A 148 -4.44 -10.86 -5.51
C ASP A 148 -5.30 -9.89 -6.34
N PHE A 149 -4.69 -8.83 -6.87
CA PHE A 149 -5.29 -7.83 -7.77
C PHE A 149 -4.88 -8.10 -9.22
#